data_AF-A0A1L3MWW8-F1
#
_entry.id   AF-A0A1L3MWW8-F1
#
_cell.length_a   1.000
_cell.length_b   1.000
_cell.length_c   1.000
_cell.angle_alpha   90.00
_cell.angle_beta   90.00
_cell.angle_gamma   90.00
#
_symmetry.space_group_name_H-M   'P 1'
#
loop_
_entity.id
_entity.type
_entity.pdbx_description
1 polymer ?
#
loop_
_entity_poly.entity_id
_entity_poly.type
_entity_poly.pdbx_seq_one_letter_code
_entity_poly.pdbx_strand_id
1 'polypeptide(L)'
;MKNFLVIALIILLSVIIIATRLFQVEYKTLEDLEKLFNKHNITYTSKPIEDEYLLDIAKEQRIYEVEENDIYVYIVDKADLEKADYRVSNEILGNNFIVTTSSSSFIFAYTEKNLEKFEGDLFSVINEIIESEK
;
A
#
# COMPACT_ATOMS: atom_id res chain seq x y z
N MET A 1 -29.84 -39.93 6.83
CA MET A 1 -28.88 -39.44 5.80
C MET A 1 -28.93 -37.94 5.55
N LYS A 2 -30.10 -37.26 5.54
CA LYS A 2 -30.18 -35.79 5.32
C LYS A 2 -29.36 -34.94 6.31
N ASN A 3 -29.37 -35.28 7.60
CA ASN A 3 -28.69 -34.46 8.62
C ASN A 3 -27.15 -34.51 8.52
N PHE A 4 -26.60 -35.63 8.06
CA PHE A 4 -25.14 -35.79 7.90
C PHE A 4 -24.60 -34.92 6.77
N LEU A 5 -25.38 -34.76 5.69
CA LEU A 5 -25.02 -33.94 4.53
C LEU A 5 -25.05 -32.45 4.88
N VAL A 6 -26.00 -32.01 5.70
CA VAL A 6 -26.09 -30.62 6.19
C VAL A 6 -24.92 -30.29 7.13
N ILE A 7 -24.56 -31.20 8.03
CA ILE A 7 -23.42 -31.00 8.95
C ILE A 7 -22.09 -30.92 8.19
N ALA A 8 -21.89 -31.79 7.21
CA ALA A 8 -20.70 -31.75 6.35
C ALA A 8 -20.60 -30.44 5.54
N LEU A 9 -21.73 -29.92 5.06
CA LEU A 9 -21.79 -28.65 4.33
C LEU A 9 -21.41 -27.46 5.23
N ILE A 10 -21.90 -27.44 6.47
CA ILE A 10 -21.57 -26.39 7.45
C ILE A 10 -20.07 -26.41 7.78
N ILE A 11 -19.49 -27.59 7.99
CA ILE A 11 -18.04 -27.72 8.25
C ILE A 11 -17.23 -27.24 7.03
N LEU A 12 -17.63 -27.61 5.81
CA LEU A 12 -16.97 -27.17 4.59
C LEU A 12 -17.02 -25.63 4.45
N LEU A 13 -18.18 -25.02 4.66
CA LEU A 13 -18.34 -23.56 4.65
C LEU A 13 -17.46 -22.88 5.71
N SER A 14 -17.38 -23.46 6.90
CA SER A 14 -16.54 -22.95 7.99
C SER A 14 -15.05 -22.98 7.62
N VAL A 15 -14.59 -24.08 7.02
CA VAL A 15 -13.20 -24.23 6.55
C VAL A 15 -12.89 -23.25 5.43
N ILE A 16 -13.82 -23.02 4.50
CA ILE A 16 -13.64 -22.03 3.43
C ILE A 16 -13.53 -20.62 4.00
N ILE A 17 -14.39 -20.25 4.96
CA ILE A 17 -14.37 -18.92 5.61
C ILE A 17 -13.07 -18.70 6.42
N ILE A 18 -12.59 -19.74 7.10
CA ILE A 18 -11.33 -19.67 7.86
C ILE A 18 -10.12 -19.60 6.90
N ALA A 19 -10.15 -20.37 5.81
CA ALA A 19 -9.12 -20.31 4.78
C ALA A 19 -9.07 -18.93 4.13
N THR A 20 -10.20 -18.34 3.73
CA THR A 20 -10.22 -17.00 3.12
C THR A 20 -9.72 -15.90 4.05
N ARG A 21 -9.94 -16.02 5.37
CA ARG A 21 -9.36 -15.09 6.36
C ARG A 21 -7.87 -15.31 6.61
N LEU A 22 -7.39 -16.55 6.56
CA LEU A 22 -5.96 -16.88 6.72
C LEU A 22 -5.13 -16.47 5.50
N PHE A 23 -5.76 -16.34 4.32
CA PHE A 23 -5.11 -15.90 3.08
C PHE A 23 -5.26 -14.40 2.82
N GLN A 24 -5.62 -13.60 3.82
CA GLN A 24 -5.62 -12.15 3.68
C GLN A 24 -4.16 -11.69 3.48
N VAL A 25 -3.82 -11.35 2.24
CA VAL A 25 -2.46 -10.95 1.85
C VAL A 25 -2.22 -9.58 2.44
N GLU A 26 -1.42 -9.50 3.50
CA GLU A 26 -1.00 -8.22 4.07
C GLU A 26 0.26 -7.74 3.34
N TYR A 27 0.17 -6.62 2.66
CA TYR A 27 1.33 -5.93 2.08
C TYR A 27 2.00 -5.12 3.20
N LYS A 28 3.29 -5.35 3.48
CA LYS A 28 3.98 -4.70 4.62
C LYS A 28 5.37 -4.16 4.31
N THR A 29 5.93 -4.50 3.16
CA THR A 29 7.29 -4.16 2.76
C THR A 29 7.31 -3.49 1.38
N LEU A 30 8.43 -2.87 1.02
CA LEU A 30 8.63 -2.38 -0.35
C LEU A 30 8.69 -3.52 -1.36
N GLU A 31 9.17 -4.70 -0.96
CA GLU A 31 9.17 -5.90 -1.82
C GLU A 31 7.73 -6.33 -2.18
N ASP A 32 6.81 -6.23 -1.23
CA ASP A 32 5.40 -6.55 -1.45
C ASP A 32 4.73 -5.55 -2.40
N LEU A 33 5.07 -4.27 -2.27
CA LEU A 33 4.65 -3.22 -3.21
C LEU A 33 5.20 -3.48 -4.62
N GLU A 34 6.46 -3.88 -4.74
CA GLU A 34 7.10 -4.22 -6.01
C GLU A 34 6.43 -5.45 -6.67
N LYS A 35 6.02 -6.46 -5.89
CA LYS A 35 5.19 -7.57 -6.40
C LYS A 35 3.84 -7.08 -6.92
N LEU A 36 3.22 -6.11 -6.26
CA LEU A 36 1.98 -5.49 -6.74
C LEU A 36 2.19 -4.71 -8.03
N PHE A 37 3.25 -3.90 -8.14
CA PHE A 37 3.58 -3.22 -9.39
C PHE A 37 3.73 -4.21 -10.55
N ASN A 38 4.46 -5.31 -10.33
CA ASN A 38 4.62 -6.35 -11.34
C ASN A 38 3.28 -7.04 -11.69
N LYS A 39 2.44 -7.34 -10.70
CA LYS A 39 1.10 -7.93 -10.90
C LYS A 39 0.22 -7.03 -11.77
N HIS A 40 0.33 -5.72 -11.61
CA HIS A 40 -0.43 -4.71 -12.36
C HIS A 40 0.30 -4.23 -13.63
N ASN A 41 1.40 -4.89 -14.05
CA ASN A 41 2.23 -4.53 -15.22
C ASN A 41 2.77 -3.08 -15.20
N ILE A 42 2.97 -2.53 -14.01
CA ILE A 42 3.52 -1.19 -13.82
C ILE A 42 5.03 -1.27 -14.03
N THR A 43 5.53 -0.52 -15.02
CA THR A 43 6.98 -0.36 -15.21
C THR A 43 7.49 0.72 -14.27
N TYR A 44 8.51 0.38 -13.48
CA TYR A 44 9.11 1.31 -12.53
C TYR A 44 10.63 1.20 -12.53
N THR A 45 11.28 2.31 -12.19
CA THR A 45 12.62 2.27 -11.59
C THR A 45 12.53 2.73 -10.15
N SER A 46 13.58 2.50 -9.35
CA SER A 46 13.57 2.95 -7.97
C SER A 46 14.95 3.39 -7.49
N LYS A 47 14.94 4.34 -6.56
CA LYS A 47 16.14 4.93 -5.95
C LYS A 47 15.88 5.28 -4.47
N PRO A 48 16.92 5.32 -3.62
CA PRO A 48 16.75 5.82 -2.26
C PRO A 48 16.25 7.28 -2.24
N ILE A 49 15.59 7.66 -1.14
CA ILE A 49 15.17 9.05 -0.90
C ILE A 49 16.39 9.87 -0.45
N GLU A 50 16.49 11.11 -0.93
CA GLU A 50 17.55 12.06 -0.56
C GLU A 50 17.27 12.73 0.79
N ASP A 51 18.32 13.24 1.46
CA ASP A 51 18.26 13.74 2.85
C ASP A 51 17.17 14.81 3.09
N GLU A 52 16.90 15.67 2.11
CA GLU A 52 15.86 16.71 2.23
C GLU A 52 14.43 16.15 2.30
N TYR A 53 14.23 14.91 1.86
CA TYR A 53 12.95 14.23 1.83
C TYR A 53 12.89 13.01 2.77
N LEU A 54 13.97 12.70 3.49
CA LEU A 54 14.03 11.53 4.37
C LEU A 54 13.10 11.68 5.58
N LEU A 55 12.40 10.59 5.90
CA LEU A 55 11.65 10.44 7.14
C LEU A 55 12.41 9.51 8.10
N ASP A 56 12.98 10.08 9.16
CA ASP A 56 13.82 9.33 10.13
C ASP A 56 13.11 8.14 10.81
N ILE A 57 11.78 8.21 10.95
CA ILE A 57 10.97 7.17 11.60
C ILE A 57 10.48 6.11 10.63
N ALA A 58 10.77 6.23 9.32
CA ALA A 58 10.42 5.23 8.34
C ALA A 58 11.27 3.97 8.52
N LYS A 59 10.61 2.80 8.50
CA LYS A 59 11.26 1.49 8.44
C LYS A 59 11.88 1.24 7.08
N GLU A 60 11.12 1.58 6.05
CA GLU A 60 11.52 1.48 4.66
C GLU A 60 11.03 2.73 3.93
N GLN A 61 11.82 3.23 2.99
CA GLN A 61 11.45 4.38 2.18
C GLN A 61 12.16 4.36 0.83
N ARG A 62 11.47 4.77 -0.22
CA ARG A 62 11.97 4.70 -1.60
C ARG A 62 11.23 5.65 -2.51
N ILE A 63 11.92 6.15 -3.52
CA ILE A 63 11.31 6.85 -4.66
C ILE A 63 11.12 5.83 -5.76
N TYR A 64 9.89 5.69 -6.24
CA TYR A 64 9.57 4.94 -7.44
C TYR A 64 9.31 5.90 -8.59
N GLU A 65 10.06 5.75 -9.67
CA GLU A 65 9.81 6.47 -10.92
C GLU A 65 8.93 5.58 -11.79
N VAL A 66 7.65 5.94 -11.90
CA VAL A 66 6.66 5.26 -12.74
C VAL A 66 6.28 6.23 -13.85
N GLU A 67 6.42 5.84 -15.11
CA GLU A 67 6.11 6.69 -16.28
C GLU A 67 6.61 8.15 -16.19
N GLU A 68 7.86 8.37 -15.75
CA GLU A 68 8.49 9.70 -15.54
C GLU A 68 7.99 10.48 -14.30
N ASN A 69 7.36 9.80 -13.34
CA ASN A 69 6.79 10.43 -12.17
C ASN A 69 7.29 9.80 -10.88
N ASP A 70 7.79 10.67 -10.01
CA ASP A 70 8.31 10.28 -8.71
C ASP A 70 7.16 10.07 -7.71
N ILE A 71 7.11 8.86 -7.18
CA ILE A 71 6.22 8.45 -6.09
C ILE A 71 7.09 8.15 -4.87
N TYR A 72 6.95 8.98 -3.85
CA TYR A 72 7.64 8.82 -2.59
C TYR A 72 6.82 7.87 -1.72
N VAL A 73 7.43 6.78 -1.29
CA VAL A 73 6.78 5.78 -0.44
C VAL A 73 7.54 5.67 0.86
N TYR A 74 6.81 5.80 1.96
CA TYR A 74 7.31 5.59 3.32
C TYR A 74 6.49 4.49 3.99
N ILE A 75 7.18 3.55 4.65
CA ILE A 75 6.57 2.52 5.47
C ILE A 75 6.95 2.81 6.92
N VAL A 76 5.95 3.01 7.78
CA VAL A 76 6.10 3.33 9.21
C VAL A 76 5.39 2.32 10.08
N ASP A 77 5.66 2.34 11.39
CA ASP A 77 4.80 1.67 12.36
C ASP A 77 3.41 2.29 12.40
N LYS A 78 2.37 1.47 12.57
CA LYS A 78 0.98 1.93 12.69
C LYS A 78 0.81 2.98 13.79
N ALA A 79 1.56 2.83 14.89
CA ALA A 79 1.52 3.76 16.02
C ALA A 79 2.07 5.15 15.66
N ASP A 80 2.92 5.24 14.65
CA ASP A 80 3.57 6.47 14.20
C ASP A 80 2.92 7.07 12.94
N LEU A 81 1.93 6.39 12.35
CA LEU A 81 1.33 6.75 11.06
C LEU A 81 0.77 8.17 11.03
N GLU A 82 -0.02 8.56 12.04
CA GLU A 82 -0.61 9.91 12.11
C GLU A 82 0.47 11.01 12.17
N LYS A 83 1.54 10.76 12.95
CA LYS A 83 2.67 11.67 13.07
C LYS A 83 3.47 11.74 11.77
N ALA A 84 3.71 10.59 11.14
CA ALA A 84 4.44 10.49 9.89
C ALA A 84 3.71 11.18 8.74
N ASP A 85 2.40 10.94 8.61
CA ASP A 85 1.54 11.59 7.61
C ASP A 85 1.59 13.11 7.73
N TYR A 86 1.47 13.64 8.95
CA TYR A 86 1.59 15.06 9.21
C TYR A 86 2.94 15.61 8.74
N ARG A 87 4.06 14.95 9.09
CA ARG A 87 5.41 15.41 8.71
C ARG A 87 5.63 15.34 7.21
N VAL A 88 5.24 14.25 6.57
CA VAL A 88 5.37 14.08 5.11
C VAL A 88 4.59 15.18 4.39
N SER A 89 3.34 15.41 4.80
CA SER A 89 2.44 16.39 4.17
C SER A 89 2.85 17.85 4.40
N ASN A 90 3.35 18.20 5.60
CA ASN A 90 3.53 19.60 6.00
C ASN A 90 4.99 20.05 6.12
N GLU A 91 5.90 19.16 6.51
CA GLU A 91 7.29 19.52 6.83
C GLU A 91 8.25 19.11 5.71
N ILE A 92 8.06 17.92 5.13
CA ILE A 92 9.03 17.30 4.20
C ILE A 92 8.74 17.68 2.76
N LEU A 93 7.53 17.40 2.26
CA LEU A 93 7.20 17.57 0.84
C LEU A 93 6.46 18.89 0.56
N GLY A 94 5.74 19.41 1.55
CA GLY A 94 4.97 20.64 1.46
C GLY A 94 3.78 20.55 0.49
N ASN A 95 3.16 21.70 0.21
CA ASN A 95 1.83 21.79 -0.44
C ASN A 95 1.78 21.35 -1.92
N ASN A 96 2.90 20.98 -2.54
CA ASN A 96 2.93 20.57 -3.95
C ASN A 96 2.65 19.08 -4.14
N PHE A 97 2.54 18.33 -3.04
CA PHE A 97 2.35 16.89 -3.04
C PHE A 97 0.98 16.54 -2.48
N ILE A 98 0.38 15.53 -3.10
CA ILE A 98 -0.78 14.80 -2.61
C ILE A 98 -0.25 13.63 -1.80
N VAL A 99 -0.71 13.51 -0.57
CA VAL A 99 -0.35 12.43 0.33
C VAL A 99 -1.56 11.51 0.52
N THR A 100 -1.36 10.22 0.30
CA THR A 100 -2.36 9.17 0.48
C THR A 100 -1.80 8.13 1.42
N THR A 101 -2.53 7.80 2.49
CA THR A 101 -2.09 6.85 3.50
C THR A 101 -2.96 5.60 3.53
N SER A 102 -2.32 4.45 3.65
CA SER A 102 -2.99 3.22 4.09
C SER A 102 -3.39 3.30 5.57
N SER A 103 -4.21 2.38 6.06
CA SER A 103 -4.62 2.33 7.46
C SER A 103 -3.59 1.67 8.39
N SER A 104 -2.55 1.06 7.81
CA SER A 104 -1.60 0.21 8.56
C SER A 104 -0.19 0.75 8.60
N SER A 105 0.37 1.24 7.49
CA SER A 105 1.82 1.51 7.46
C SER A 105 2.34 2.30 6.26
N PHE A 106 1.68 2.28 5.11
CA PHE A 106 2.12 3.01 3.91
C PHE A 106 1.66 4.46 3.89
N ILE A 107 2.58 5.33 3.48
CA ILE A 107 2.35 6.71 3.06
C ILE A 107 2.88 6.84 1.63
N PHE A 108 2.01 7.22 0.71
CA PHE A 108 2.32 7.53 -0.68
C PHE A 108 2.26 9.04 -0.88
N ALA A 109 3.26 9.62 -1.55
CA ALA A 109 3.24 11.03 -1.90
C ALA A 109 3.70 11.29 -3.34
N TYR A 110 2.94 12.10 -4.07
CA TYR A 110 3.13 12.37 -5.51
C TYR A 110 2.50 13.72 -5.90
N THR A 111 2.90 14.33 -7.02
CA THR A 111 2.40 15.68 -7.39
C THR A 111 1.07 15.65 -8.18
N GLU A 112 0.25 16.71 -8.06
CA GLU A 112 -1.08 16.80 -8.71
C GLU A 112 -1.03 16.80 -10.24
N LYS A 113 0.03 17.38 -10.83
CA LYS A 113 0.28 17.35 -12.29
C LYS A 113 0.36 15.92 -12.85
N ASN A 114 0.54 14.97 -11.95
CA ASN A 114 0.74 13.57 -12.25
C ASN A 114 -0.48 12.73 -11.85
N LEU A 115 -1.64 13.32 -11.52
CA LEU A 115 -2.84 12.52 -11.25
C LEU A 115 -3.45 11.96 -12.55
N GLU A 116 -3.64 12.83 -13.55
CA GLU A 116 -4.37 12.50 -14.79
C GLU A 116 -3.69 11.43 -15.67
N LYS A 117 -2.37 11.26 -15.55
CA LYS A 117 -1.64 10.19 -16.26
C LYS A 117 -1.64 8.86 -15.51
N PHE A 118 -1.87 8.87 -14.20
CA PHE A 118 -1.64 7.76 -13.27
C PHE A 118 -2.92 7.09 -12.78
N GLU A 119 -4.07 7.62 -13.18
CA GLU A 119 -5.37 7.37 -12.55
C GLU A 119 -5.85 5.91 -12.57
N GLY A 120 -5.24 5.03 -13.38
CA GLY A 120 -5.63 3.62 -13.49
C GLY A 120 -4.84 2.67 -12.58
N ASP A 121 -3.60 2.38 -12.96
CA ASP A 121 -2.88 1.21 -12.43
C ASP A 121 -2.28 1.47 -11.04
N LEU A 122 -1.72 2.67 -10.79
CA LEU A 122 -1.18 3.03 -9.48
C LEU A 122 -2.28 3.11 -8.41
N PHE A 123 -3.43 3.71 -8.74
CA PHE A 123 -4.57 3.74 -7.83
C PHE A 123 -5.12 2.34 -7.55
N SER A 124 -5.08 1.44 -8.52
CA SER A 124 -5.45 0.04 -8.32
C SER A 124 -4.53 -0.63 -7.29
N VAL A 125 -3.23 -0.36 -7.33
CA VAL A 125 -2.26 -0.84 -6.33
C VAL A 125 -2.50 -0.23 -4.95
N ILE A 126 -2.66 1.09 -4.85
CA ILE A 126 -2.91 1.78 -3.59
C ILE A 126 -4.22 1.30 -2.96
N ASN A 127 -5.28 1.17 -3.76
CA ASN A 127 -6.56 0.64 -3.30
C ASN A 127 -6.46 -0.81 -2.85
N GLU A 128 -5.73 -1.67 -3.57
CA GLU A 128 -5.53 -3.06 -3.16
C GLU A 128 -4.84 -3.16 -1.79
N ILE A 129 -3.86 -2.29 -1.53
CA ILE A 129 -3.22 -2.19 -0.20
C ILE A 129 -4.25 -1.76 0.85
N ILE A 130 -4.98 -0.65 0.62
CA ILE A 130 -5.98 -0.14 1.56
C ILE A 130 -7.09 -1.17 1.85
N GLU A 131 -7.53 -1.92 0.83
CA GLU A 131 -8.56 -2.95 0.98
C GLU A 131 -8.06 -4.20 1.69
N SER A 132 -6.79 -4.58 1.51
CA SER A 132 -6.20 -5.74 2.18
C SER A 132 -6.20 -5.62 3.71
N GLU A 133 -6.26 -4.38 4.22
CA GLU A 133 -6.18 -4.03 5.63
C GLU A 133 -7.55 -3.95 6.34
N LYS A 134 -8.66 -4.08 5.61
CA LYS A 134 -10.04 -4.01 6.15
C LYS A 134 -10.57 -5.38 6.58
#